data_AF-A0A735VZ93-F1
#
_entry.id   AF-A0A735VZ93-F1
#
_cell.length_a   1.000
_cell.length_b   1.000
_cell.length_c   1.000
_cell.angle_alpha   90.00
_cell.angle_beta   90.00
_cell.angle_gamma   90.00
#
_symmetry.space_group_name_H-M   'P 1'
#
loop_
_entity.id
_entity.type
_entity.pdbx_description
1 polymer ?
#
loop_
_entity_poly.entity_id
_entity_poly.type
_entity_poly.pdbx_seq_one_letter_code
_entity_poly.pdbx_strand_id
1 'polypeptide(L)' 'MKSEELAQLRYQEMCRIVGDVVFAMVAEGHETKRVAIADVIRTELAKGLDKWDVDQIQVMELAVKLLEE' A
#
# COMPACT_ATOMS: atom_id res chain seq x y z
N MET A 1 -3.99 -10.11 23.83
CA MET A 1 -4.92 -10.73 22.86
C MET A 1 -5.52 -9.73 21.87
N LYS A 2 -6.38 -8.76 22.24
CA LYS A 2 -6.97 -7.82 21.25
C LYS A 2 -5.98 -7.01 20.39
N SER A 3 -4.78 -6.71 20.91
CA SER A 3 -3.79 -5.87 20.22
C SER A 3 -3.04 -6.60 19.10
N GLU A 4 -2.79 -7.90 19.23
CA GLU A 4 -2.00 -8.66 18.25
C GLU A 4 -2.85 -9.01 17.02
N GLU A 5 -4.12 -9.37 17.23
CA GLU A 5 -5.08 -9.61 16.14
C GLU A 5 -5.31 -8.34 15.30
N LEU A 6 -5.42 -7.17 15.94
CA LEU A 6 -5.53 -5.89 15.24
C LEU A 6 -4.27 -5.54 14.44
N ALA A 7 -3.08 -5.80 14.98
CA ALA A 7 -1.83 -5.59 14.26
C ALA A 7 -1.73 -6.52 13.03
N GLN A 8 -2.16 -7.77 13.18
CA GLN A 8 -2.13 -8.75 12.09
C GLN A 8 -3.15 -8.42 10.98
N LEU A 9 -4.35 -7.95 11.36
CA LEU A 9 -5.34 -7.45 10.41
C LEU A 9 -4.81 -6.25 9.61
N ARG A 10 -4.16 -5.28 10.27
CA ARG A 10 -3.53 -4.14 9.61
C ARG A 10 -2.42 -4.56 8.63
N TYR A 11 -1.60 -5.54 9.02
CA TYR A 11 -0.57 -6.08 8.15
C TYR A 11 -1.15 -6.80 6.92
N GLN A 12 -2.23 -7.58 7.10
CA GLN A 12 -2.93 -8.21 5.98
C GLN A 12 -3.56 -7.19 5.04
N GLU A 13 -4.19 -6.15 5.58
CA GLU A 13 -4.75 -5.02 4.83
C GLU A 13 -3.66 -4.34 3.98
N MET A 14 -2.50 -4.07 4.59
CA MET A 14 -1.32 -3.51 3.90
C MET A 14 -0.88 -4.41 2.74
N CYS A 15 -0.65 -5.70 2.99
CA CYS A 15 -0.23 -6.65 1.96
C CYS A 15 -1.25 -6.77 0.83
N ARG A 16 -2.55 -6.68 1.15
CA ARG A 16 -3.63 -6.69 0.15
C ARG A 16 -3.52 -5.47 -0.75
N ILE A 17 -3.45 -4.26 -0.19
CA ILE A 17 -3.37 -3.01 -0.97
C ILE A 17 -2.12 -2.98 -1.86
N VAL A 18 -0.95 -3.32 -1.30
CA VAL A 18 0.30 -3.38 -2.09
C VAL A 18 0.20 -4.43 -3.19
N GLY A 19 -0.37 -5.60 -2.88
CA GLY A 19 -0.60 -6.67 -3.86
C GLY A 19 -1.51 -6.23 -5.00
N ASP A 20 -2.65 -5.60 -4.68
CA ASP A 20 -3.61 -5.09 -5.67
C ASP A 20 -2.97 -4.08 -6.60
N VAL A 21 -2.15 -3.17 -6.07
CA VAL A 21 -1.37 -2.20 -6.86
C VAL A 21 -0.42 -2.91 -7.82
N VAL A 22 0.34 -3.90 -7.33
CA VAL A 22 1.28 -4.67 -8.17
C VAL A 22 0.54 -5.44 -9.27
N PHE A 23 -0.59 -6.09 -8.95
CA PHE A 23 -1.40 -6.80 -9.94
C PHE A 23 -1.97 -5.85 -11.00
N ALA A 24 -2.46 -4.67 -10.60
CA ALA A 24 -2.94 -3.65 -11.52
C ALA A 24 -1.82 -3.18 -12.47
N MET A 25 -0.63 -2.89 -11.93
CA MET A 25 0.53 -2.51 -12.73
C MET A 25 0.91 -3.59 -13.75
N VAL A 26 0.91 -4.87 -13.35
CA VAL A 26 1.20 -5.98 -14.27
C VAL A 26 0.13 -6.12 -15.35
N ALA A 27 -1.15 -5.97 -15.00
CA ALA A 27 -2.25 -6.05 -15.95
C ALA A 27 -2.19 -4.94 -17.02
N GLU A 28 -1.68 -3.76 -16.65
CA GLU A 28 -1.47 -2.62 -17.54
C GLU A 28 -0.14 -2.69 -18.32
N GLY A 29 0.72 -3.67 -18.02
CA GLY A 29 2.02 -3.85 -18.68
C GLY A 29 3.13 -2.94 -18.14
N HIS A 30 2.93 -2.34 -16.97
CA HIS A 30 3.93 -1.52 -16.31
C HIS A 30 5.03 -2.36 -15.64
N GLU A 31 6.26 -1.84 -15.64
CA GLU A 31 7.36 -2.45 -14.89
C GLU A 31 7.11 -2.32 -13.38
N THR A 32 7.20 -3.43 -12.66
CA THR A 32 7.06 -3.51 -11.20
C THR A 32 8.39 -3.34 -10.46
N LYS A 33 9.12 -2.27 -10.80
CA LYS A 33 10.32 -1.88 -10.04
C LYS A 33 9.93 -1.23 -8.71
N ARG A 34 10.77 -1.36 -7.68
CA ARG A 34 10.53 -0.77 -6.34
C ARG A 34 10.09 0.70 -6.41
N VAL A 35 10.80 1.51 -7.19
CA VAL A 35 10.48 2.93 -7.40
C VAL A 35 9.10 3.13 -8.05
N ALA A 36 8.77 2.35 -9.08
CA ALA A 36 7.49 2.45 -9.77
C ALA A 36 6.31 2.08 -8.86
N ILE A 37 6.48 1.05 -8.02
CA ILE A 37 5.46 0.67 -7.03
C ILE A 37 5.28 1.79 -5.99
N ALA A 38 6.39 2.36 -5.49
CA ALA A 38 6.34 3.49 -4.55
C ALA A 38 5.63 4.71 -5.15
N ASP A 39 5.88 5.03 -6.42
CA ASP A 39 5.24 6.14 -7.13
C ASP A 39 3.73 5.95 -7.31
N VAL A 40 3.29 4.73 -7.64
CA VAL A 40 1.86 4.42 -7.74
C VAL A 40 1.19 4.48 -6.37
N ILE A 41 1.80 3.92 -5.33
CA ILE A 41 1.26 4.02 -3.96
C ILE A 41 1.18 5.48 -3.51
N ARG A 42 2.19 6.32 -3.81
CA ARG A 42 2.17 7.76 -3.51
C ARG A 42 1.05 8.49 -4.27
N THR A 43 0.80 8.10 -5.52
CA THR A 43 -0.31 8.63 -6.33
C THR A 43 -1.66 8.24 -5.75
N GLU A 44 -1.80 7.01 -5.26
CA GLU A 44 -3.01 6.56 -4.56
C GLU A 44 -3.17 7.24 -3.20
N LEU A 45 -2.09 7.50 -2.46
CA LEU A 45 -2.08 8.29 -1.22
C LEU A 45 -2.49 9.74 -1.45
N ALA A 46 -2.14 10.33 -2.60
CA ALA A 46 -2.53 11.70 -2.95
C ALA A 46 -4.05 11.87 -3.10
N LYS A 47 -4.79 10.77 -3.31
CA LYS A 47 -6.27 10.75 -3.27
C LYS A 47 -6.81 10.88 -1.84
N GLY A 48 -5.98 10.66 -0.83
CA GLY A 48 -6.25 10.95 0.58
C GLY A 48 -7.47 10.24 1.15
N LEU A 49 -8.07 10.89 2.16
CA LEU A 49 -9.22 10.38 2.91
C LEU A 49 -10.51 10.25 2.10
N ASP A 50 -10.52 10.74 0.86
CA ASP A 50 -11.67 10.59 -0.05
C ASP A 50 -11.81 9.15 -0.56
N LYS A 51 -10.70 8.39 -0.57
CA LYS A 51 -10.67 6.99 -1.04
C LYS A 51 -10.28 5.99 0.04
N TRP A 52 -9.46 6.40 1.01
CA TRP A 52 -8.82 5.50 1.97
C TRP A 52 -9.11 5.93 3.40
N ASP A 53 -9.20 4.98 4.32
CA ASP A 53 -9.28 5.32 5.74
C ASP A 53 -7.89 5.67 6.32
N VAL A 54 -7.88 6.23 7.53
CA VAL A 54 -6.63 6.68 8.21
C VAL A 54 -5.66 5.51 8.44
N ASP A 55 -6.17 4.33 8.74
CA ASP A 55 -5.33 3.16 9.00
C ASP A 55 -4.67 2.67 7.70
N GLN A 56 -5.43 2.64 6.59
CA GLN A 56 -4.96 2.32 5.24
C GLN A 56 -3.90 3.32 4.75
N ILE A 57 -4.10 4.61 4.98
CA ILE A 57 -3.11 5.65 4.64
C ILE A 57 -1.80 5.39 5.41
N GLN A 58 -1.87 5.09 6.72
CA GLN A 58 -0.68 4.82 7.53
C GLN A 58 0.12 3.60 7.04
N VAL A 59 -0.56 2.52 6.65
CA VAL A 59 0.14 1.34 6.13
C VAL A 59 0.70 1.56 4.72
N MET A 60 0.02 2.34 3.87
CA MET A 60 0.54 2.72 2.56
C MET A 60 1.78 3.62 2.67
N GLU A 61 1.79 4.56 3.62
CA GLU A 61 2.97 5.39 3.91
C GLU A 61 4.17 4.57 4.39
N LEU A 62 3.93 3.54 5.22
CA LEU A 62 4.97 2.62 5.64
C LEU A 62 5.52 1.80 4.46
N ALA A 63 4.63 1.33 3.57
CA ALA A 63 5.03 0.60 2.38
C ALA A 63 5.91 1.45 1.44
N VAL A 64 5.58 2.73 1.25
CA VAL A 64 6.42 3.67 0.48
C VAL A 64 7.81 3.79 1.11
N LYS A 65 7.90 4.00 2.42
CA LYS A 65 9.19 4.11 3.12
C LYS A 65 10.07 2.86 2.92
N LEU A 66 9.48 1.67 3.03
CA LEU A 66 10.20 0.39 2.84
C LEU A 66 10.66 0.16 1.40
N LEU A 67 9.94 0.71 0.41
CA LEU A 67 10.29 0.57 -1.00
C LEU A 67 11.37 1.57 -1.44
N GLU A 68 11.56 2.65 -0.68
CA GLU A 68 12.56 3.70 -0.92
C GLU A 68 13.89 3.51 -0.16
N GLU A 69 13.98 2.48 0.70
CA GLU A 69 15.24 1.98 1.30
C GLU A 69 16.06 1.12 0.32
#